data_AF-A0A0N4TEZ1-F1
#
_entry.id   AF-A0A0N4TEZ1-F1
#
_cell.length_a   1.000
_cell.length_b   1.000
_cell.length_c   1.000
_cell.angle_alpha   90.00
_cell.angle_beta   90.00
_cell.angle_gamma   90.00
#
_symmetry.space_group_name_H-M   'P 1'
#
loop_
_entity.id
_entity.type
_entity.pdbx_description
1 polymer ?
#
loop_
_entity_poly.entity_id
_entity_poly.type
_entity_poly.pdbx_seq_one_letter_code
_entity_poly.pdbx_strand_id
1 'polypeptide(L)'
;MVVTFELIYNNEHHELKHIFKKDLCDGSWHNVTLSISHSNIIVITVDGHRKRLQLKMSSELIEFFRNLPIYIGGVTASSTSKIGVLSLIGCYRDLQFYGKVIAFKDAKKLNKVLPDGCPFLN
;
A
#
# COMPACT_ATOMS: atom_id res chain seq x y z
N MET A 1 12.49 -7.02 -8.85
CA MET A 1 11.27 -7.39 -8.10
C MET A 1 10.08 -6.64 -8.71
N VAL A 2 8.89 -7.24 -8.88
CA VAL A 2 7.71 -6.53 -9.43
C VAL A 2 6.76 -6.11 -8.30
N VAL A 3 6.06 -4.99 -8.46
CA VAL A 3 4.97 -4.62 -7.54
C VAL A 3 3.67 -5.19 -8.03
N THR A 4 3.01 -5.92 -7.14
CA THR A 4 1.66 -6.43 -7.35
C THR A 4 0.70 -5.67 -6.47
N PHE A 5 -0.33 -5.10 -7.06
CA PHE A 5 -1.50 -4.65 -6.34
C PHE A 5 -2.54 -5.76 -6.32
N GLU A 6 -3.06 -6.09 -5.15
CA GLU A 6 -4.13 -7.06 -4.95
C GLU A 6 -5.17 -6.49 -3.99
N LEU A 7 -6.45 -6.74 -4.28
CA LEU A 7 -7.56 -6.49 -3.37
C LEU A 7 -8.15 -7.82 -2.94
N ILE A 8 -8.20 -8.06 -1.63
CA ILE A 8 -8.68 -9.31 -1.03
C ILE A 8 -9.82 -8.99 -0.05
N TYR A 9 -10.96 -9.66 -0.20
CA TYR A 9 -12.12 -9.55 0.68
C TYR A 9 -12.72 -10.94 0.91
N ASN A 10 -13.11 -11.28 2.13
CA ASN A 10 -13.69 -12.59 2.48
C ASN A 10 -12.87 -13.82 2.02
N ASN A 11 -11.54 -13.71 1.96
CA ASN A 11 -10.64 -14.72 1.39
C ASN A 11 -10.86 -15.00 -0.11
N GLU A 12 -11.68 -14.20 -0.78
CA GLU A 12 -11.80 -14.17 -2.23
C GLU A 12 -10.89 -13.09 -2.79
N HIS A 13 -10.03 -13.48 -3.73
CA HIS A 13 -9.29 -12.52 -4.56
C HIS A 13 -10.28 -11.94 -5.57
N HIS A 14 -10.90 -10.81 -5.24
CA HIS A 14 -11.81 -10.14 -6.18
C HIS A 14 -11.01 -9.56 -7.34
N GLU A 15 -10.89 -10.31 -8.45
CA GLU A 15 -10.48 -9.99 -9.86
C GLU A 15 -9.45 -8.86 -10.13
N LEU A 16 -8.82 -8.27 -9.12
CA LEU A 16 -8.08 -7.01 -9.21
C LEU A 16 -6.64 -7.24 -8.78
N LYS A 17 -5.98 -8.07 -9.57
CA LYS A 17 -4.54 -8.21 -9.56
C LYS A 17 -3.97 -7.38 -10.69
N HIS A 18 -3.09 -6.45 -10.37
CA HIS A 18 -2.29 -5.75 -11.37
C HIS A 18 -0.82 -5.81 -11.01
N ILE A 19 0.00 -6.20 -11.99
CA ILE A 19 1.44 -6.32 -11.84
C ILE A 19 2.08 -5.16 -12.61
N PHE A 20 2.77 -4.28 -11.88
CA PHE A 20 3.63 -3.27 -12.47
C PHE A 20 4.98 -3.91 -12.80
N LYS A 21 5.32 -3.95 -14.10
CA LYS A 21 6.62 -4.45 -14.59
C LYS A 21 7.74 -3.42 -14.44
N LYS A 22 7.77 -2.72 -13.30
CA LYS A 22 8.88 -1.85 -12.93
C LYS A 22 9.67 -2.52 -11.81
N ASP A 23 10.99 -2.53 -11.94
CA ASP A 23 11.85 -2.95 -10.84
C ASP A 23 11.85 -1.86 -9.78
N LEU A 24 11.43 -2.20 -8.56
CA LEU A 24 11.47 -1.28 -7.42
C LEU A 24 12.59 -1.62 -6.42
N CYS A 25 13.41 -2.62 -6.72
CA CYS A 25 14.58 -3.00 -5.93
C CYS A 25 15.88 -2.51 -6.56
N ASP A 26 15.86 -1.34 -7.19
CA ASP A 26 17.01 -0.76 -7.89
C ASP A 26 17.85 0.18 -7.00
N GLY A 27 17.48 0.32 -5.73
CA GLY A 27 18.13 1.21 -4.76
C GLY A 27 17.70 2.69 -4.87
N SER A 28 16.83 3.03 -5.81
CA SER A 28 16.32 4.38 -6.00
C SER A 28 15.02 4.62 -5.22
N TRP A 29 14.68 5.89 -5.03
CA TRP A 29 13.38 6.28 -4.48
C TRP A 29 12.29 6.13 -5.53
N HIS A 30 11.21 5.44 -5.18
CA HIS A 30 10.01 5.29 -6.00
C HIS A 30 8.81 5.98 -5.34
N ASN A 31 7.95 6.57 -6.17
CA ASN A 31 6.70 7.17 -5.73
C ASN A 31 5.52 6.24 -6.05
N VAL A 32 4.75 5.89 -5.02
CA VAL A 32 3.57 5.03 -5.13
C VAL A 32 2.35 5.78 -4.59
N THR A 33 1.30 5.92 -5.40
CA THR A 33 0.05 6.54 -4.98
C THR A 33 -1.12 5.59 -5.20
N LEU A 34 -2.01 5.48 -4.21
CA LEU A 34 -3.27 4.76 -4.30
C LEU A 34 -4.42 5.74 -4.05
N SER A 35 -5.39 5.76 -4.96
CA SER A 35 -6.63 6.54 -4.81
C SER A 35 -7.83 5.63 -4.99
N ILE A 36 -8.70 5.59 -3.99
CA ILE A 36 -9.97 4.86 -4.00
C ILE A 36 -11.09 5.90 -4.03
N SER A 37 -11.89 5.89 -5.09
CA SER A 37 -12.98 6.85 -5.29
C SER A 37 -14.36 6.21 -5.08
N HIS A 38 -15.38 7.02 -4.82
CA HIS A 38 -16.77 6.56 -4.69
C HIS A 38 -17.34 5.98 -6.00
N SER A 39 -16.73 6.26 -7.16
CA SER A 39 -17.19 5.78 -8.46
C SER A 39 -16.74 4.35 -8.77
N ASN A 40 -16.46 3.53 -7.74
CA ASN A 40 -15.95 2.18 -7.89
C ASN A 40 -14.66 2.10 -8.74
N ILE A 41 -13.81 3.14 -8.70
CA ILE A 41 -12.54 3.17 -9.43
C ILE A 41 -11.40 3.28 -8.44
N ILE A 42 -10.45 2.35 -8.56
CA ILE A 42 -9.13 2.44 -7.94
C ILE A 42 -8.14 2.95 -8.98
N VAL A 43 -7.31 3.89 -8.57
CA VAL A 43 -6.18 4.37 -9.35
C VAL A 43 -4.91 4.08 -8.58
N ILE A 44 -4.00 3.33 -9.19
CA ILE A 44 -2.65 3.10 -8.66
C ILE A 44 -1.67 3.76 -9.62
N THR A 45 -0.71 4.50 -9.08
CA THR A 45 0.39 5.09 -9.86
C THR A 45 1.71 4.67 -9.25
N VAL A 46 2.63 4.20 -10.08
CA VAL A 46 4.02 3.91 -9.71
C VAL A 46 4.93 4.74 -10.61
N ASP A 47 5.67 5.69 -10.05
CA ASP A 47 6.55 6.63 -10.79
C ASP A 47 5.87 7.23 -12.03
N GLY A 48 4.67 7.78 -11.85
CA GLY A 48 3.86 8.36 -12.93
C GLY A 48 3.11 7.35 -13.82
N HIS A 49 3.45 6.05 -13.76
CA HIS A 49 2.74 5.01 -14.51
C HIS A 49 1.42 4.68 -13.84
N ARG A 50 0.33 5.16 -14.44
CA ARG A 50 -1.01 5.08 -13.86
C ARG A 50 -1.78 3.86 -14.39
N LYS A 51 -2.35 3.07 -13.49
CA LYS A 51 -3.37 2.06 -13.77
C LYS A 51 -4.70 2.43 -13.13
N ARG A 52 -5.78 2.33 -13.90
CA ARG A 52 -7.16 2.43 -13.40
C ARG A 52 -7.77 1.03 -13.39
N LEU A 53 -8.40 0.67 -12.27
CA LEU A 53 -9.06 -0.60 -12.03
C LEU A 53 -10.52 -0.33 -11.63
N GLN A 54 -11.45 -1.04 -12.25
CA GLN A 54 -12.86 -0.97 -11.90
C GLN A 54 -13.17 -1.98 -10.81
N LEU A 55 -13.69 -1.50 -9.69
CA LEU A 55 -14.23 -2.32 -8.61
C LEU A 55 -15.65 -2.75 -8.96
N LYS A 56 -15.97 -4.01 -8.74
CA LYS A 56 -17.37 -4.47 -8.67
C LYS A 56 -17.75 -4.63 -7.20
N MET A 57 -17.75 -3.52 -6.45
CA MET A 57 -18.12 -3.50 -5.02
C MET A 57 -19.22 -2.48 -4.77
N SER A 58 -20.01 -2.71 -3.71
CA SER A 58 -21.03 -1.75 -3.29
C SER A 58 -20.40 -0.51 -2.65
N SER A 59 -21.17 0.57 -2.59
CA SER A 59 -20.77 1.82 -1.92
C SER A 59 -20.40 1.58 -0.46
N GLU A 60 -21.16 0.74 0.23
CA GLU A 60 -20.96 0.42 1.66
C GLU A 60 -19.64 -0.31 1.88
N LEU A 61 -19.27 -1.22 0.98
CA LEU A 61 -17.98 -1.92 1.04
C LEU A 61 -16.82 -0.95 0.82
N ILE A 62 -16.93 -0.02 -0.12
CA ILE A 62 -15.89 1.01 -0.34
C ILE A 62 -15.73 1.90 0.88
N GLU A 63 -16.84 2.29 1.52
CA GLU A 63 -16.80 3.05 2.75
C GLU A 63 -16.15 2.27 3.89
N PHE A 64 -16.51 1.00 4.05
CA PHE A 64 -15.86 0.11 5.00
C PHE A 64 -14.34 0.04 4.79
N PHE A 65 -13.87 -0.18 3.55
CA PHE A 65 -12.44 -0.24 3.23
C PHE A 65 -11.68 1.03 3.60
N ARG A 66 -12.29 2.20 3.39
CA ARG A 66 -11.65 3.50 3.72
C ARG A 66 -11.50 3.75 5.21
N ASN A 67 -12.28 3.04 6.03
CA ASN A 67 -12.23 3.14 7.50
C ASN A 67 -11.30 2.10 8.13
N LEU A 68 -10.71 1.19 7.35
CA LEU A 68 -9.76 0.21 7.86
C LEU A 68 -8.42 0.86 8.24
N PRO A 69 -7.71 0.30 9.25
CA PRO A 69 -6.37 0.74 9.59
C PRO A 69 -5.41 0.53 8.43
N ILE A 70 -4.51 1.51 8.24
CA ILE A 70 -3.48 1.45 7.21
C ILE A 70 -2.17 0.99 7.84
N TYR A 71 -1.56 -0.01 7.22
CA TYR A 71 -0.29 -0.58 7.62
C TYR A 71 0.76 -0.28 6.54
N ILE A 72 1.97 0.09 6.96
CA ILE A 72 3.08 0.40 6.06
C ILE A 72 4.27 -0.49 6.42
N GLY A 73 4.95 -1.04 5.42
CA GLY A 73 6.09 -1.93 5.60
C GLY A 73 5.74 -3.35 6.06
N GLY A 74 4.55 -3.60 6.60
CA GLY A 74 4.10 -4.94 6.96
C GLY A 74 2.79 -4.93 7.73
N VAL A 75 2.14 -6.10 7.83
CA VAL A 75 0.88 -6.28 8.56
C VAL A 75 1.11 -7.11 9.82
N THR A 76 0.05 -7.32 10.62
CA THR A 76 0.13 -8.19 11.80
C THR A 76 0.42 -9.65 11.41
N ALA A 77 1.02 -10.44 12.31
CA ALA A 77 1.31 -11.85 12.04
C ALA A 77 0.06 -12.66 11.64
N SER A 78 -1.10 -12.35 12.24
CA SER A 78 -2.38 -12.98 11.89
C SER A 78 -2.94 -12.54 10.53
N SER A 79 -2.58 -11.33 10.06
CA SER A 79 -2.88 -10.88 8.70
C SER A 79 -1.91 -11.50 7.68
N THR A 80 -0.62 -11.59 8.00
CA THR A 80 0.39 -12.22 7.15
C THR A 80 0.08 -13.69 6.89
N SER A 81 -0.35 -14.45 7.91
CA SER A 81 -0.73 -15.86 7.72
C SER A 81 -1.95 -16.05 6.81
N LYS A 82 -2.83 -15.05 6.70
CA LYS A 82 -4.00 -15.08 5.81
C LYS A 82 -3.69 -14.60 4.39
N ILE A 83 -2.89 -13.54 4.26
CA ILE A 83 -2.64 -12.85 3.00
C ILE A 83 -1.38 -13.39 2.29
N GLY A 84 -0.49 -14.05 3.01
CA GLY A 84 0.74 -14.63 2.45
C GLY A 84 1.81 -13.59 2.07
N VAL A 85 1.74 -12.36 2.60
CA VAL A 85 2.68 -11.27 2.31
C VAL A 85 3.72 -11.10 3.40
N LEU A 86 4.99 -11.00 3.00
CA LEU A 86 6.10 -10.68 3.89
C LEU A 86 6.16 -9.17 4.16
N SER A 87 6.82 -8.80 5.26
CA SER A 87 7.14 -7.40 5.51
C SER A 87 8.16 -6.90 4.47
N LEU A 88 7.95 -5.69 3.99
CA LEU A 88 8.86 -5.00 3.10
C LEU A 88 10.00 -4.38 3.93
N ILE A 89 11.22 -4.50 3.42
CA ILE A 89 12.43 -3.95 4.04
C ILE A 89 12.89 -2.80 3.15
N GLY A 90 13.07 -1.62 3.74
CA GLY A 90 13.52 -0.44 3.03
C GLY A 90 13.18 0.83 3.79
N CYS A 91 13.32 1.95 3.11
CA CYS A 91 13.00 3.26 3.67
C CYS A 91 11.74 3.82 3.04
N TYR A 92 11.00 4.59 3.83
CA TYR A 92 9.78 5.27 3.42
C TYR A 92 9.87 6.72 3.87
N ARG A 93 9.39 7.64 3.03
CA ARG A 93 9.32 9.07 3.35
C ARG A 93 8.11 9.69 2.68
N ASP A 94 7.82 10.94 3.04
CA ASP A 94 6.80 11.78 2.40
C ASP A 94 5.40 11.15 2.37
N LEU A 95 5.05 10.43 3.43
CA LEU A 95 3.75 9.78 3.58
C LEU A 95 2.63 10.82 3.62
N GLN A 96 1.64 10.63 2.75
CA GLN A 96 0.46 11.50 2.67
C GLN A 96 -0.82 10.69 2.66
N PHE A 97 -1.79 11.14 3.46
CA PHE A 97 -3.17 10.64 3.43
C PHE A 97 -4.13 11.80 3.24
N TYR A 98 -4.99 11.69 2.22
CA TYR A 98 -5.96 12.74 1.88
C TYR A 98 -5.32 14.14 1.75
N GLY A 99 -4.12 14.19 1.15
CA GLY A 99 -3.33 15.43 0.97
C GLY A 99 -2.65 15.97 2.23
N LYS A 100 -2.78 15.29 3.37
CA LYS A 100 -2.10 15.66 4.62
C LYS A 100 -0.85 14.83 4.81
N VAL A 101 0.27 15.49 5.08
CA VAL A 101 1.52 14.83 5.45
C VAL A 101 1.34 14.20 6.83
N ILE A 102 1.70 12.92 6.95
CA ILE A 102 1.66 12.17 8.20
C ILE A 102 3.08 11.75 8.55
N ALA A 103 3.54 12.09 9.77
CA ALA A 103 4.84 11.62 10.23
C ALA A 103 4.74 10.16 10.67
N PHE A 104 5.71 9.34 10.28
CA PHE A 104 5.73 7.91 10.65
C PHE A 104 5.79 7.70 12.18
N LYS A 105 6.42 8.63 12.91
CA LYS A 105 6.46 8.60 14.38
C LYS A 105 5.09 8.71 15.05
N ASP A 106 4.08 9.24 14.34
CA ASP A 106 2.72 9.39 14.85
C ASP A 106 1.86 8.13 14.64
N ALA A 107 2.44 7.05 14.09
CA ALA A 107 1.72 5.79 13.92
C ALA A 107 1.33 5.18 15.26
N LYS A 108 0.10 4.63 15.34
CA LYS A 108 -0.43 3.97 16.55
C LYS A 108 0.45 2.82 17.06
N LYS A 109 1.22 2.19 16.18
CA LYS A 109 2.11 1.08 16.52
C LYS A 109 3.32 1.08 15.59
N LEU A 110 4.51 0.94 16.19
CA LEU A 110 5.79 0.78 15.50
C LEU A 110 6.37 -0.58 15.86
N ASN A 111 7.00 -1.27 14.91
CA ASN A 111 7.59 -2.59 15.15
C ASN A 111 8.90 -2.75 14.37
N LYS A 112 10.03 -2.75 15.07
CA LYS A 112 11.38 -2.87 14.46
C LYS A 112 11.63 -1.85 13.34
N VAL A 113 11.17 -0.62 13.53
CA VAL A 113 11.37 0.50 12.60
C VAL A 113 12.18 1.59 13.27
N LEU A 114 12.94 2.33 12.47
CA LEU A 114 13.62 3.55 12.86
C LEU A 114 12.82 4.74 12.30
N PRO A 115 12.03 5.46 13.11
CA PRO A 115 11.35 6.67 12.65
C PRO A 115 12.39 7.77 12.35
N ASP A 116 12.06 8.64 11.39
CA ASP A 116 12.86 9.80 10.98
C ASP A 116 14.31 9.46 10.59
N GLY A 117 14.56 8.23 10.11
CA GLY A 117 15.87 7.78 9.67
C GLY A 117 15.80 6.77 8.53
N CYS A 118 16.84 6.77 7.71
CA CYS A 118 17.09 5.76 6.68
C CYS A 118 18.60 5.47 6.68
N PRO A 119 19.04 4.23 6.94
CA PRO A 119 20.46 3.89 6.87
C PRO A 119 21.02 4.20 5.48
N PHE A 120 22.21 4.79 5.42
CA PHE A 120 22.93 4.94 4.17
C PHE A 120 23.41 3.57 3.68
N LEU A 121 23.30 3.34 2.37
CA LEU A 121 23.97 2.23 1.72
C LEU A 121 25.45 2.61 1.61
N ASN A 122 26.31 1.85 2.30
CA ASN A 122 27.76 1.92 2.12
C ASN A 122 28.20 1.17 0.88
#